data_AF-A0A7L3MLZ0-F1
#
_entry.id   AF-A0A7L3MLZ0-F1
#
_cell.length_a   1.000
_cell.length_b   1.000
_cell.length_c   1.000
_cell.angle_alpha   90.00
_cell.angle_beta   90.00
_cell.angle_gamma   90.00
#
_symmetry.space_group_name_H-M   'P 1'
#
loop_
_entity.id
_entity.type
_entity.pdbx_description
1 polymer ?
#
loop_
_entity_poly.entity_id
_entity_poly.type
_entity_poly.pdbx_seq_one_letter_code
_entity_poly.pdbx_strand_id
1 'polypeptide(L)'
;MGKPDQKDLNENMAATQGLSHMITDCKKLFQVSHDILLQLSSSYMAADTYPHPLADLVCQGESKDLHSYFEQSVQNLLKESSEKFKGWLNTPGPLNTELSCKKVGDGHPLRLWKVSTDVEAPPTTVLHRVLRERHLWDEDLLQSRVVEALDKDMEVYHYVTDSMAPHPRRDCMVLR
;
A
#
# COMPACT_ATOMS: atom_id res chain seq x y z
N MET A 1 2.34 -44.19 -10.31
CA MET A 1 2.50 -42.84 -10.86
C MET A 1 1.91 -42.86 -12.27
N GLY A 2 0.66 -42.42 -12.43
CA GLY A 2 -0.04 -42.47 -13.72
C GLY A 2 0.47 -41.40 -14.67
N LYS A 3 0.60 -41.73 -15.96
CA LYS A 3 0.90 -40.75 -17.00
C LYS A 3 -0.27 -39.75 -17.07
N PRO A 4 -0.02 -38.42 -17.15
CA PRO A 4 -1.08 -37.44 -17.33
C PRO A 4 -1.85 -37.72 -18.63
N ASP A 5 -3.16 -37.47 -18.60
CA ASP A 5 -4.01 -37.66 -19.77
C ASP A 5 -3.62 -36.64 -20.87
N GLN A 6 -3.87 -36.97 -22.14
CA GLN A 6 -3.52 -36.12 -23.28
C GLN A 6 -4.17 -34.74 -23.18
N LYS A 7 -5.36 -34.66 -22.56
CA LYS A 7 -6.05 -33.42 -22.26
C LYS A 7 -5.25 -32.55 -21.28
N ASP A 8 -4.78 -33.12 -20.17
CA ASP A 8 -3.99 -32.41 -19.16
C ASP A 8 -2.68 -31.88 -19.75
N LEU A 9 -2.04 -32.66 -20.63
CA LEU A 9 -0.82 -32.24 -21.32
C LEU A 9 -1.07 -31.04 -22.24
N ASN A 10 -2.18 -31.06 -23.00
CA ASN A 10 -2.55 -29.97 -23.89
C ASN A 10 -2.90 -28.70 -23.11
N GLU A 11 -3.63 -28.83 -21.99
CA GLU A 11 -3.97 -27.69 -21.11
C GLU A 11 -2.70 -27.08 -20.50
N ASN A 12 -1.74 -27.91 -20.06
CA ASN A 12 -0.46 -27.44 -19.54
C ASN A 12 0.36 -26.71 -20.62
N MET A 13 0.40 -27.24 -21.84
CA MET A 13 1.04 -26.57 -22.96
C MET A 13 0.40 -25.21 -23.26
N ALA A 14 -0.94 -25.14 -23.29
CA ALA A 14 -1.66 -23.88 -23.51
C ALA A 14 -1.37 -22.87 -22.39
N ALA A 15 -1.37 -23.31 -21.13
CA ALA A 15 -1.01 -22.48 -19.98
C ALA A 15 0.44 -21.96 -20.07
N THR A 16 1.38 -22.83 -20.44
CA THR A 16 2.80 -22.48 -20.61
C THR A 16 2.98 -21.48 -21.75
N GLN A 17 2.30 -21.67 -22.88
CA GLN A 17 2.33 -20.74 -24.00
C GLN A 17 1.72 -19.39 -23.63
N GLY A 18 0.58 -19.39 -22.92
CA GLY A 18 -0.05 -18.18 -22.40
C GLY A 18 0.88 -17.42 -21.46
N LEU A 19 1.54 -18.12 -20.54
CA LEU A 19 2.54 -17.51 -19.64
C LEU A 19 3.75 -16.96 -20.41
N SER A 20 4.27 -17.72 -21.38
CA SER A 20 5.38 -17.26 -22.23
C SER A 20 5.02 -15.99 -22.99
N HIS A 21 3.81 -15.91 -23.54
CA HIS A 21 3.31 -14.72 -24.22
C HIS A 21 3.16 -13.54 -23.23
N MET A 22 2.56 -13.78 -22.06
CA MET A 22 2.43 -12.76 -21.01
C MET A 22 3.79 -12.22 -20.56
N ILE A 23 4.81 -13.08 -20.41
CA ILE A 23 6.17 -12.66 -20.03
C ILE A 23 6.81 -11.84 -21.15
N THR A 24 6.68 -12.29 -22.40
CA THR A 24 7.32 -11.64 -23.56
C THR A 24 6.71 -10.26 -23.84
N ASP A 25 5.39 -10.15 -23.73
CA ASP A 25 4.63 -8.93 -24.06
C ASP A 25 4.12 -8.19 -22.82
N CYS A 26 4.63 -8.49 -21.62
CA CYS A 26 4.17 -7.90 -20.35
C CYS A 26 4.11 -6.37 -20.40
N LYS A 27 5.11 -5.76 -21.03
CA LYS A 27 5.21 -4.31 -21.19
C LYS A 27 4.09 -3.73 -22.02
N LYS A 28 3.47 -4.47 -22.95
CA LYS A 28 2.32 -4.00 -23.75
C LYS A 28 1.00 -4.38 -23.08
N LEU A 29 0.93 -5.58 -22.52
CA LEU A 29 -0.30 -6.15 -21.95
C LEU A 29 -0.73 -5.48 -20.64
N PHE A 30 0.22 -5.07 -19.81
CA PHE A 30 -0.05 -4.49 -18.48
C PHE A 30 0.16 -2.97 -18.43
N GLN A 31 0.09 -2.29 -19.57
CA GLN A 31 -0.01 -0.83 -19.60
C GLN A 31 -1.46 -0.40 -19.36
N VAL A 32 -1.62 0.67 -18.60
CA VAL A 32 -2.92 1.37 -18.53
C VAL A 32 -3.16 2.03 -19.89
N SER A 33 -4.27 1.69 -20.55
CA SER A 33 -4.58 2.29 -21.85
C SER A 33 -4.79 3.80 -21.71
N HIS A 34 -4.50 4.53 -22.78
CA HIS A 34 -4.66 5.98 -22.81
C HIS A 34 -6.11 6.40 -22.50
N ASP A 35 -7.09 5.63 -22.99
CA ASP A 35 -8.51 5.90 -22.74
C ASP A 35 -8.87 5.75 -21.25
N ILE A 36 -8.32 4.73 -20.58
CA ILE A 36 -8.50 4.54 -19.13
C ILE A 36 -7.83 5.67 -18.36
N LEU A 37 -6.61 6.08 -18.76
CA LEU A 37 -5.92 7.22 -18.13
C LEU A 37 -6.74 8.51 -18.25
N LEU A 38 -7.31 8.79 -19.42
CA LEU A 38 -8.17 9.95 -19.64
C LEU A 38 -9.45 9.91 -18.79
N GLN A 39 -10.09 8.75 -18.71
CA GLN A 39 -11.27 8.56 -17.85
C GLN A 39 -10.93 8.74 -16.37
N LEU A 40 -9.80 8.18 -15.92
CA LEU A 40 -9.34 8.32 -14.54
C LEU A 40 -8.96 9.77 -14.23
N SER A 41 -8.22 10.45 -15.10
CA SER A 41 -7.88 11.87 -14.91
C SER A 41 -9.12 12.75 -14.86
N SER A 42 -10.12 12.47 -15.71
CA SER A 42 -11.40 13.16 -15.67
C SER A 42 -12.14 12.92 -14.35
N SER A 43 -12.14 11.67 -13.84
CA SER A 43 -12.75 11.35 -12.54
C SER A 43 -12.03 12.01 -11.37
N TYR A 44 -10.71 12.11 -11.41
CA TYR A 44 -9.89 12.72 -10.36
C TYR A 44 -10.06 14.24 -10.33
N MET A 45 -10.10 14.87 -11.51
CA MET A 45 -10.37 16.31 -11.65
C MET A 45 -11.83 16.64 -11.30
N ALA A 46 -12.79 15.78 -11.67
CA ALA A 46 -14.20 15.96 -11.34
C ALA A 46 -14.53 15.70 -9.86
N ALA A 47 -13.68 14.99 -9.13
CA ALA A 47 -13.83 14.74 -7.71
C ALA A 47 -13.22 15.85 -6.83
N ASP A 48 -12.58 16.88 -7.42
CA ASP A 48 -11.81 17.92 -6.71
C ASP A 48 -10.81 17.33 -5.69
N THR A 49 -10.36 16.11 -5.91
CA THR A 49 -9.48 15.36 -5.01
C THR A 49 -8.03 15.75 -5.26
N TYR A 50 -7.68 17.00 -4.98
CA TYR A 50 -6.27 17.38 -4.96
C TYR A 50 -5.60 16.77 -3.72
N PRO A 51 -4.43 16.13 -3.85
CA PRO A 51 -3.66 15.72 -2.69
C PRO A 51 -3.34 16.98 -1.89
N HIS A 52 -3.93 17.11 -0.70
CA HIS A 52 -3.70 18.26 0.15
C HIS A 52 -2.21 18.26 0.54
N PRO A 53 -1.46 19.32 0.22
CA PRO A 53 -0.06 19.41 0.61
C PRO A 53 0.11 19.16 2.10
N LEU A 54 1.16 18.43 2.49
CA LEU A 54 1.57 18.35 3.90
C LEU A 54 1.74 19.74 4.53
N ALA A 55 2.09 20.74 3.72
CA ALA A 55 2.15 22.14 4.14
C ALA A 55 0.81 22.66 4.71
N ASP A 56 -0.34 22.21 4.20
CA ASP A 56 -1.64 22.66 4.71
C ASP A 56 -1.96 22.05 6.09
N LEU A 57 -1.36 20.90 6.43
CA LEU A 57 -1.40 20.32 7.78
C LEU A 57 -0.45 21.03 8.76
N VAL A 58 0.68 21.54 8.27
CA VAL A 58 1.74 22.15 9.10
C VAL A 58 1.52 23.67 9.28
N CYS A 59 0.89 24.36 8.33
CA CYS A 59 0.73 25.82 8.34
C CYS A 59 -0.53 26.33 9.06
N GLN A 60 -1.41 25.44 9.55
CA GLN A 60 -2.62 25.82 10.29
C GLN A 60 -2.39 26.06 11.79
N GLY A 61 -1.20 25.79 12.31
CA GLY A 61 -0.96 25.82 13.75
C GLY A 61 0.50 25.90 14.14
N GLU A 62 0.83 26.74 15.11
CA GLU A 62 2.16 26.77 15.74
C GLU A 62 2.56 25.35 16.15
N SER A 63 3.86 25.04 16.18
CA SER A 63 4.50 23.73 16.50
C SER A 63 3.87 22.84 17.61
N LYS A 64 2.97 23.36 18.43
CA LYS A 64 2.12 22.60 19.38
C LYS A 64 1.01 21.77 18.72
N ASP A 65 0.65 22.02 17.47
CA ASP A 65 -0.50 21.38 16.82
C ASP A 65 -0.19 20.06 16.10
N LEU A 66 1.09 19.78 15.78
CA LEU A 66 1.45 18.52 15.13
C LEU A 66 1.36 17.32 16.07
N HIS A 67 1.85 17.45 17.31
CA HIS A 67 1.76 16.36 18.28
C HIS A 67 0.31 16.00 18.61
N SER A 68 -0.55 17.01 18.82
CA SER A 68 -1.98 16.78 19.08
C SER A 68 -2.68 16.17 17.87
N TYR A 69 -2.32 16.58 16.65
CA TYR A 69 -2.80 15.96 15.42
C TYR A 69 -2.40 14.48 15.31
N PHE A 70 -1.13 14.14 15.60
CA PHE A 70 -0.67 12.76 15.58
C PHE A 70 -1.32 11.91 16.66
N GLU A 71 -1.43 12.43 17.89
CA GLU A 71 -2.15 11.75 18.96
C GLU A 71 -3.60 11.49 18.56
N GLN A 72 -4.30 12.49 18.01
CA GLN A 72 -5.67 12.33 17.53
C GLN A 72 -5.75 11.31 16.39
N SER A 73 -4.79 11.30 15.47
CA SER A 73 -4.70 10.33 14.38
C SER A 73 -4.51 8.90 14.90
N VAL A 74 -3.64 8.71 15.90
CA VAL A 74 -3.44 7.42 16.58
C VAL A 74 -4.72 6.97 17.29
N GLN A 75 -5.39 7.86 18.02
CA GLN A 75 -6.67 7.56 18.67
C GLN A 75 -7.75 7.16 17.67
N ASN A 76 -7.82 7.85 16.53
CA ASN A 76 -8.74 7.51 15.44
C ASN A 76 -8.42 6.12 14.86
N LEU A 77 -7.15 5.82 14.57
CA LEU A 77 -6.72 4.50 14.08
C LEU A 77 -7.07 3.37 15.07
N LEU A 78 -6.84 3.58 16.37
CA LEU A 78 -7.20 2.61 17.40
C LEU A 78 -8.72 2.36 17.43
N LYS A 79 -9.52 3.43 17.40
CA LYS A 79 -10.97 3.32 17.32
C LYS A 79 -11.40 2.54 16.08
N GLU A 80 -10.88 2.90 14.90
CA GLU A 80 -11.20 2.23 13.64
C GLU A 80 -10.79 0.75 13.63
N SER A 81 -9.65 0.40 14.26
CA SER A 81 -9.21 -1.00 14.37
C SER A 81 -10.16 -1.86 15.22
N SER A 82 -10.79 -1.25 16.23
CA SER A 82 -11.74 -1.92 17.14
C SER A 82 -13.13 -2.10 16.53
N GLU A 83 -13.47 -1.31 15.50
CA GLU A 83 -14.76 -1.36 14.81
C GLU A 83 -14.84 -2.56 13.86
N LYS A 84 -15.60 -3.59 14.24
CA LYS A 84 -15.78 -4.82 13.45
C LYS A 84 -16.89 -4.75 12.40
N PHE A 85 -17.84 -3.81 12.49
CA PHE A 85 -19.14 -3.94 11.79
C PHE A 85 -19.58 -2.79 10.89
N LYS A 86 -19.05 -1.56 11.02
CA LYS A 86 -19.52 -0.44 10.18
C LYS A 86 -18.66 -0.24 8.93
N GLY A 87 -19.08 -0.88 7.84
CA GLY A 87 -18.60 -0.58 6.48
C GLY A 87 -17.32 -1.28 6.02
N TRP A 88 -16.73 -2.14 6.86
CA TRP A 88 -15.61 -3.00 6.47
C TRP A 88 -16.11 -4.20 5.64
N LEU A 89 -15.49 -4.42 4.50
CA LEU A 89 -15.72 -5.54 3.59
C LEU A 89 -14.52 -6.48 3.63
N ASN A 90 -14.75 -7.71 4.09
CA ASN A 90 -13.71 -8.73 4.11
C ASN A 90 -13.33 -9.14 2.69
N THR A 91 -12.03 -9.25 2.44
CA THR A 91 -11.45 -9.63 1.16
C THR A 91 -10.54 -10.84 1.40
N PRO A 92 -10.54 -11.86 0.52
CA PRO A 92 -9.58 -12.96 0.64
C PRO A 92 -8.15 -12.41 0.55
N GLY A 93 -7.30 -12.78 1.51
CA GLY A 93 -5.90 -12.42 1.58
C GLY A 93 -4.97 -13.64 1.52
N PRO A 94 -3.65 -13.41 1.53
CA PRO A 94 -2.65 -14.47 1.72
C PRO A 94 -2.89 -15.31 2.98
N LEU A 95 -2.24 -16.48 3.05
CA LEU A 95 -2.33 -17.37 4.21
C LEU A 95 -2.00 -16.63 5.52
N ASN A 96 -2.78 -16.88 6.57
CA ASN A 96 -2.63 -16.26 7.90
C ASN A 96 -2.77 -14.73 7.91
N THR A 97 -3.58 -14.17 7.01
CA THR A 97 -3.90 -12.74 7.00
C THR A 97 -5.40 -12.50 6.93
N GLU A 98 -5.88 -11.52 7.69
CA GLU A 98 -7.24 -11.00 7.59
C GLU A 98 -7.21 -9.65 6.85
N LEU A 99 -7.77 -9.59 5.65
CA LEU A 99 -7.82 -8.39 4.82
C LEU A 99 -9.24 -7.83 4.78
N SER A 100 -9.37 -6.52 4.99
CA SER A 100 -10.66 -5.82 4.89
C SER A 100 -10.48 -4.42 4.28
N CYS A 101 -11.50 -3.94 3.56
CA CYS A 101 -11.51 -2.58 3.02
C CYS A 101 -12.79 -1.83 3.36
N LYS A 102 -12.71 -0.51 3.47
CA LYS A 102 -13.84 0.39 3.75
C LYS A 102 -13.84 1.54 2.75
N LYS A 103 -15.00 1.87 2.19
CA LYS A 103 -15.16 3.12 1.42
C LYS A 103 -15.23 4.28 2.41
N VAL A 104 -14.34 5.25 2.27
CA VAL A 104 -14.36 6.46 3.09
C VAL A 104 -15.35 7.45 2.47
N GLY A 105 -16.10 8.16 3.32
CA GLY A 105 -17.08 9.16 2.90
C GLY A 105 -16.45 10.53 2.62
N ASP A 106 -15.18 10.58 2.26
CA ASP A 106 -14.36 11.78 2.07
C ASP A 106 -14.36 12.29 0.62
N GLY A 107 -15.23 11.73 -0.22
CA GLY A 107 -15.30 12.05 -1.65
C GLY A 107 -14.19 11.41 -2.49
N HIS A 108 -13.17 10.80 -1.87
CA HIS A 108 -12.05 10.21 -2.60
C HIS A 108 -12.41 8.82 -3.12
N PRO A 109 -11.90 8.43 -4.31
CA PRO A 109 -12.14 7.09 -4.85
C PRO A 109 -11.35 6.00 -4.11
N LEU A 110 -10.37 6.38 -3.29
CA LEU A 110 -9.51 5.46 -2.55
C LEU A 110 -10.28 4.81 -1.39
N ARG A 111 -9.97 3.54 -1.15
CA ARG A 111 -10.49 2.78 -0.01
C ARG A 111 -9.46 2.74 1.10
N LEU A 112 -9.94 2.76 2.33
CA LEU A 112 -9.12 2.44 3.49
C LEU A 112 -8.98 0.93 3.58
N TRP A 113 -7.76 0.43 3.78
CA TRP A 113 -7.46 -0.99 3.91
C TRP A 113 -6.94 -1.29 5.31
N LYS A 114 -7.34 -2.44 5.85
CA LYS A 114 -6.86 -3.00 7.11
C LYS A 114 -6.40 -4.43 6.87
N VAL A 115 -5.19 -4.72 7.35
CA VAL A 115 -4.59 -6.05 7.32
C VAL A 115 -4.22 -6.42 8.75
N SER A 116 -4.62 -7.61 9.18
CA SER A 116 -4.23 -8.18 10.46
C SER A 116 -3.52 -9.50 10.25
N THR A 117 -2.49 -9.77 11.05
CA THR A 117 -1.76 -11.04 11.06
C THR A 117 -1.14 -11.25 12.45
N ASP A 118 -0.88 -12.51 12.81
CA ASP A 118 -0.27 -12.87 14.08
C ASP A 118 1.25 -12.99 13.94
N VAL A 119 1.97 -12.39 14.89
CA VAL A 119 3.44 -12.40 14.91
C VAL A 119 3.92 -12.85 16.28
N GLU A 120 4.77 -13.88 16.31
CA GLU A 120 5.37 -14.43 17.53
C GLU A 120 6.53 -13.57 18.04
N ALA A 121 6.24 -12.32 18.44
CA ALA A 121 7.23 -11.41 19.02
C ALA A 121 6.57 -10.36 19.94
N PRO A 122 7.32 -9.78 20.90
CA PRO A 122 6.83 -8.66 21.71
C PRO A 122 6.50 -7.43 20.83
N PRO A 123 5.46 -6.62 21.17
CA PRO A 123 5.04 -5.48 20.35
C PRO A 123 6.15 -4.46 20.06
N THR A 124 7.03 -4.20 21.03
CA THR A 124 8.17 -3.29 20.86
C THR A 124 9.19 -3.81 19.85
N THR A 125 9.37 -5.12 19.77
CA THR A 125 10.26 -5.76 18.78
C THR A 125 9.66 -5.68 17.39
N VAL A 126 8.35 -5.88 17.25
CA VAL A 126 7.63 -5.72 15.98
C VAL A 126 7.70 -4.26 15.51
N LEU A 127 7.46 -3.30 16.39
CA LEU A 127 7.54 -1.88 16.07
C LEU A 127 8.95 -1.49 15.59
N HIS A 128 9.99 -1.96 16.28
CA HIS A 128 11.39 -1.75 15.88
C HIS A 128 11.68 -2.37 14.50
N ARG A 129 11.26 -3.62 14.27
CA ARG A 129 11.39 -4.33 12.99
C ARG A 129 10.78 -3.54 11.83
N VAL A 130 9.59 -2.95 12.04
CA VAL A 130 8.89 -2.15 11.03
C VAL A 130 9.58 -0.81 10.78
N LEU A 131 9.99 -0.09 11.84
CA LEU A 131 10.51 1.27 11.71
C LEU A 131 11.98 1.32 11.26
N ARG A 132 12.81 0.39 11.73
CA ARG A 132 14.27 0.45 11.62
C ARG A 132 14.87 -0.63 10.72
N GLU A 133 14.18 -1.75 10.56
CA GLU A 133 14.71 -2.94 9.89
C GLU A 133 13.89 -3.32 8.64
N ARG A 134 13.38 -2.33 7.91
CA ARG A 134 12.58 -2.54 6.70
C ARG A 134 13.26 -3.40 5.64
N HIS A 135 14.57 -3.28 5.52
CA HIS A 135 15.41 -4.09 4.61
C HIS A 135 15.37 -5.61 4.91
N LEU A 136 14.86 -6.04 6.07
CA LEU A 136 14.73 -7.47 6.41
C LEU A 136 13.43 -8.10 5.89
N TRP A 137 12.44 -7.30 5.49
CA TRP A 137 11.11 -7.81 5.13
C TRP A 137 10.51 -7.19 3.88
N ASP A 138 11.14 -6.15 3.32
CA ASP A 138 10.72 -5.52 2.07
C ASP A 138 11.80 -5.75 1.01
N GLU A 139 11.60 -6.77 0.18
CA GLU A 139 12.50 -7.12 -0.93
C GLU A 139 12.57 -6.02 -2.00
N ASP A 140 11.53 -5.20 -2.12
CA ASP A 140 11.48 -4.10 -3.09
C ASP A 140 12.14 -2.83 -2.55
N LEU A 141 12.61 -2.79 -1.29
CA LEU A 141 13.27 -1.61 -0.73
C LEU A 141 14.64 -1.40 -1.37
N LEU A 142 14.79 -0.32 -2.14
CA LEU A 142 16.05 0.02 -2.79
C LEU A 142 16.93 0.93 -1.92
N GLN A 143 16.30 1.90 -1.26
CA GLN A 143 16.99 2.86 -0.41
C GLN A 143 16.04 3.35 0.69
N SER A 144 16.59 3.60 1.87
CA SER A 144 15.91 4.39 2.88
C SER A 144 16.85 5.18 3.78
N ARG A 145 16.33 6.27 4.36
CA ARG A 145 17.06 7.10 5.33
C ARG A 145 16.11 7.96 6.14
N VAL A 146 16.52 8.27 7.38
CA VAL A 146 15.94 9.38 8.14
C VAL A 146 16.51 10.67 7.55
N VAL A 147 15.64 11.54 7.06
CA VAL A 147 16.00 12.85 6.51
C VAL A 147 16.21 13.84 7.65
N GLU A 148 15.31 13.82 8.63
CA GLU A 148 15.33 14.73 9.78
C GLU A 148 14.68 14.05 10.99
N ALA A 149 15.30 14.14 12.16
CA ALA A 149 14.71 13.71 13.42
C ALA A 149 14.14 14.94 14.14
N LEU A 150 12.82 15.02 14.25
CA LEU A 150 12.10 16.18 14.78
C LEU A 150 11.96 16.09 16.31
N ASP A 151 11.73 14.89 16.83
CA ASP A 151 11.64 14.59 18.26
C ASP A 151 12.03 13.11 18.53
N LYS A 152 11.96 12.65 19.78
CA LYS A 152 12.28 11.27 20.19
C LYS A 152 11.41 10.22 19.46
N ASP A 153 10.17 10.57 19.16
CA ASP A 153 9.14 9.70 18.56
C ASP A 153 8.60 10.27 17.23
N MET A 154 9.30 11.22 16.59
CA MET A 154 8.85 11.84 15.33
C MET A 154 10.01 12.14 14.38
N GLU A 155 9.90 11.71 13.13
CA GLU A 155 10.93 11.90 12.12
C GLU A 155 10.36 12.03 10.69
N VAL A 156 11.10 12.72 9.82
CA VAL A 156 10.89 12.71 8.38
C VAL A 156 11.72 11.57 7.79
N TYR A 157 11.05 10.62 7.16
CA TYR A 157 11.67 9.43 6.59
C TYR A 157 11.46 9.38 5.08
N HIS A 158 12.54 9.08 4.37
CA HIS A 158 12.56 8.96 2.91
C HIS A 158 12.88 7.51 2.53
N TYR A 159 12.12 6.95 1.61
CA TYR A 159 12.42 5.64 1.04
C TYR A 159 12.00 5.54 -0.42
N VAL A 160 12.70 4.66 -1.14
CA VAL A 160 12.41 4.33 -2.52
C VAL A 160 12.19 2.82 -2.63
N THR A 161 11.07 2.41 -3.20
CA THR A 161 10.80 1.00 -3.53
C THR A 161 10.79 0.77 -5.02
N ASP A 162 11.18 -0.44 -5.43
CA ASP A 162 10.96 -0.90 -6.79
C ASP A 162 9.46 -1.11 -7.06
N SER A 163 9.12 -1.39 -8.31
CA SER A 163 7.77 -1.75 -8.70
C SER A 163 7.80 -2.76 -9.83
N MET A 164 6.78 -3.62 -9.87
CA MET A 164 6.65 -4.59 -10.95
C MET A 164 6.67 -3.89 -12.31
N ALA A 165 7.64 -4.27 -13.15
CA ALA A 165 7.79 -3.71 -14.49
C ALA A 165 6.47 -3.80 -15.27
N PRO A 166 6.12 -2.77 -16.08
CA PRO A 166 6.94 -1.63 -16.47
C PRO A 166 6.79 -0.39 -15.58
N HIS A 167 6.19 -0.49 -14.39
CA HIS A 167 5.88 0.67 -13.57
C HIS A 167 7.14 1.38 -13.05
N PRO A 168 7.12 2.72 -12.93
CA PRO A 168 8.21 3.44 -12.32
C PRO A 168 8.32 3.08 -10.83
N ARG A 169 9.53 3.27 -10.30
CA ARG A 169 9.80 3.19 -8.87
C ARG A 169 8.96 4.19 -8.09
N ARG A 170 8.69 3.87 -6.82
CA ARG A 170 7.95 4.75 -5.92
C ARG A 170 8.93 5.47 -5.01
N ASP A 171 8.87 6.80 -5.04
CA ASP A 171 9.62 7.68 -4.16
C ASP A 171 8.66 8.24 -3.10
N CYS A 172 8.96 8.02 -1.82
CA CYS A 172 8.08 8.35 -0.72
C CYS A 172 8.82 9.18 0.34
N MET A 173 8.22 10.30 0.71
CA MET A 173 8.60 11.13 1.86
C MET A 173 7.45 11.13 2.86
N VAL A 174 7.71 10.63 4.07
CA VAL A 174 6.69 10.45 5.10
C VAL A 174 7.11 11.10 6.40
N LEU A 175 6.17 11.76 7.07
CA LEU A 175 6.29 12.15 8.47
C LEU A 175 5.73 10.99 9.30
N ARG A 176 6.54 10.44 10.21
CA ARG A 176 6.19 9.25 10.99
C ARG A 176 6.71 9.29 12.42
#